data_AF-A0A0J7ZEX2-F1
#
_entry.id   AF-A0A0J7ZEX2-F1
#
_cell.length_a   1.000
_cell.length_b   1.000
_cell.length_c   1.000
_cell.angle_alpha   90.00
_cell.angle_beta   90.00
_cell.angle_gamma   90.00
#
_symmetry.space_group_name_H-M   'P 1'
#
loop_
_entity.id
_entity.type
_entity.pdbx_description
1 polymer ?
#
loop_
_entity_poly.entity_id
_entity_poly.type
_entity_poly.pdbx_seq_one_letter_code
_entity_poly.pdbx_strand_id
1 'polypeptide(L)'
;MTDHTGRASLEQGELYAVAREFDELRERITVPGVPSGLPGLVTASQQLATLTGLVKDLSDEVLFRAVDVDPGLDFGPVIDAYTSAAVPAGRAMENYTEAYAQFGFLRRFAEAPDSADLDDARQSAFHVVQERMELVRDNLREVSDALRGAADRLDGTPPRVLAALSRSARPTNSIYRLPVEPPAPGPVRLAYTPAPRHGR
;
A
#
# COMPACT_ATOMS: atom_id res chain seq x y z
N MET A 1 -19.77 15.97 -26.64
CA MET A 1 -20.22 15.18 -25.47
C MET A 1 -19.27 14.00 -25.19
N THR A 2 -17.94 14.18 -25.33
CA THR A 2 -16.98 13.05 -25.28
C THR A 2 -15.56 13.55 -25.02
N ASP A 3 -15.33 14.18 -23.86
CA ASP A 3 -13.96 14.52 -23.41
C ASP A 3 -13.70 14.16 -21.93
N HIS A 4 -14.76 14.05 -21.11
CA HIS A 4 -14.66 13.70 -19.70
C HIS A 4 -14.04 12.32 -19.44
N THR A 5 -14.28 11.34 -20.32
CA THR A 5 -13.70 9.98 -20.21
C THR A 5 -12.19 9.98 -20.47
N GLY A 6 -11.72 10.82 -21.40
CA GLY A 6 -10.29 10.95 -21.70
C GLY A 6 -9.54 11.57 -20.53
N ARG A 7 -10.09 12.64 -19.94
CA ARG A 7 -9.48 13.30 -18.78
C ARG A 7 -9.50 12.42 -17.53
N ALA A 8 -10.59 11.73 -17.22
CA ALA A 8 -10.63 10.82 -16.07
C ALA A 8 -9.58 9.70 -16.18
N SER A 9 -9.38 9.15 -17.38
CA SER A 9 -8.35 8.14 -17.64
C SER A 9 -6.93 8.72 -17.46
N LEU A 10 -6.72 10.00 -17.81
CA LEU A 10 -5.45 10.69 -17.57
C LEU A 10 -5.19 10.87 -16.08
N GLU A 11 -6.14 11.42 -15.32
CA GLU A 11 -5.99 11.61 -13.86
C GLU A 11 -5.76 10.29 -13.13
N GLN A 12 -6.44 9.22 -13.56
CA GLN A 12 -6.20 7.87 -13.06
C GLN A 12 -4.76 7.42 -13.35
N GLY A 13 -4.27 7.63 -14.57
CA GLY A 13 -2.90 7.32 -14.97
C GLY A 13 -1.86 8.07 -14.14
N GLU A 14 -2.10 9.36 -13.87
CA GLU A 14 -1.21 10.20 -13.04
C GLU A 14 -1.16 9.70 -11.59
N LEU A 15 -2.29 9.38 -10.97
CA LEU A 15 -2.30 8.81 -9.61
C LEU A 15 -1.51 7.50 -9.54
N TYR A 16 -1.64 6.64 -10.55
CA TYR A 16 -0.87 5.41 -10.65
C TYR A 16 0.63 5.66 -10.86
N ALA A 17 0.99 6.67 -11.66
CA ALA A 17 2.38 7.06 -11.89
C ALA A 17 3.03 7.54 -10.59
N VAL A 18 2.40 8.48 -9.88
CA VAL A 18 2.91 8.99 -8.59
C VAL A 18 3.01 7.87 -7.56
N ALA A 19 2.01 6.98 -7.48
CA ALA A 19 2.08 5.81 -6.60
C ALA A 19 3.28 4.90 -6.90
N ARG A 20 3.66 4.78 -8.18
CA ARG A 20 4.83 3.99 -8.59
C ARG A 20 6.13 4.63 -8.11
N GLU A 21 6.26 5.94 -8.17
CA GLU A 21 7.46 6.65 -7.71
C GLU A 21 7.71 6.48 -6.19
N PHE A 22 6.63 6.50 -5.40
CA PHE A 22 6.72 6.20 -3.96
C PHE A 22 7.16 4.75 -3.70
N ASP A 23 6.66 3.78 -4.46
CA ASP A 23 7.11 2.39 -4.36
C ASP A 23 8.57 2.21 -4.80
N GLU A 24 9.00 2.87 -5.87
CA GLU A 24 10.40 2.85 -6.32
C GLU A 24 11.33 3.44 -5.26
N LEU A 25 10.92 4.48 -4.54
CA LEU A 25 11.68 4.99 -3.39
C LEU A 25 11.67 3.98 -2.24
N ARG A 26 10.51 3.40 -1.91
CA ARG A 26 10.38 2.38 -0.86
C ARG A 26 11.28 1.18 -1.12
N GLU A 27 11.38 0.71 -2.37
CA GLU A 27 12.27 -0.40 -2.75
C GLU A 27 13.75 -0.05 -2.55
N ARG A 28 14.14 1.20 -2.82
CA ARG A 28 15.51 1.68 -2.60
C ARG A 28 15.88 1.85 -1.12
N ILE A 29 14.90 2.13 -0.25
CA ILE A 29 15.11 2.29 1.19
C ILE A 29 15.10 0.91 1.85
N THR A 30 16.26 0.37 2.20
CA THR A 30 16.37 -0.94 2.84
C THR A 30 16.46 -0.82 4.36
N VAL A 31 15.96 -1.83 5.08
CA VAL A 31 16.13 -1.92 6.54
C VAL A 31 17.38 -2.75 6.81
N PRO A 32 18.43 -2.16 7.41
CA PRO A 32 19.67 -2.87 7.65
C PRO A 32 19.49 -3.89 8.76
N GLY A 33 19.89 -5.14 8.53
CA GLY A 33 19.89 -6.17 9.58
C GLY A 33 21.06 -6.09 10.56
N VAL A 34 22.15 -5.43 10.15
CA VAL A 34 23.39 -5.24 10.92
C VAL A 34 23.98 -3.85 10.65
N PRO A 35 24.82 -3.29 11.55
CA PRO A 35 25.39 -1.95 11.38
C PRO A 35 26.17 -1.76 10.07
N SER A 36 26.90 -2.78 9.59
CA SER A 36 27.63 -2.71 8.32
C SER A 36 26.73 -2.64 7.08
N GLY A 37 25.43 -2.89 7.24
CA GLY A 37 24.42 -2.78 6.17
C GLY A 37 23.78 -1.39 6.08
N LEU A 38 24.14 -0.44 6.97
CA LEU A 38 23.61 0.91 6.92
C LEU A 38 24.01 1.60 5.60
N PRO A 39 23.11 2.39 4.98
CA PRO A 39 23.49 3.21 3.85
C PRO A 39 24.55 4.24 4.26
N GLY A 40 25.49 4.51 3.36
CA GLY A 40 26.42 5.63 3.55
C GLY A 40 25.68 6.97 3.46
N LEU A 41 26.28 8.04 4.03
CA LEU A 41 25.65 9.37 4.05
C LEU A 41 25.24 9.88 2.68
N VAL A 42 26.04 9.64 1.63
CA VAL A 42 25.70 10.06 0.26
C VAL A 42 24.39 9.42 -0.21
N THR A 43 24.25 8.11 -0.03
CA THR A 43 23.02 7.38 -0.37
C THR A 43 21.85 7.86 0.48
N ALA A 44 22.08 8.04 1.78
CA ALA A 44 21.05 8.53 2.69
C ALA A 44 20.57 9.94 2.30
N SER A 45 21.46 10.83 1.86
CA SER A 45 21.12 12.18 1.38
C SER A 45 20.33 12.14 0.08
N GLN A 46 20.69 11.25 -0.85
CA GLN A 46 19.96 11.09 -2.12
C GLN A 46 18.54 10.58 -1.90
N GLN A 47 18.37 9.62 -0.99
CA GLN A 47 17.06 9.10 -0.59
C GLN A 47 16.21 10.20 0.08
N LEU A 48 16.79 11.00 0.99
CA LEU A 48 16.10 12.15 1.59
C LEU A 48 15.70 13.21 0.56
N ALA A 49 16.59 13.53 -0.37
CA ALA A 49 16.32 14.48 -1.44
C ALA A 49 15.17 14.00 -2.34
N THR A 50 15.17 12.69 -2.67
CA THR A 50 14.07 12.08 -3.44
C THR A 50 12.77 12.17 -2.67
N LEU A 51 12.74 11.80 -1.38
CA LEU A 51 11.54 11.86 -0.56
C LEU A 51 10.98 13.30 -0.49
N THR A 52 11.87 14.28 -0.35
CA THR A 52 11.49 15.71 -0.33
C THR A 52 10.88 16.14 -1.66
N GLY A 53 11.43 15.67 -2.78
CA GLY A 53 10.88 15.88 -4.11
C GLY A 53 9.44 15.36 -4.20
N LEU A 54 9.23 14.09 -3.89
CA LEU A 54 7.90 13.46 -3.97
C LEU A 54 6.86 14.14 -3.07
N VAL A 55 7.23 14.55 -1.85
CA VAL A 55 6.33 15.30 -0.95
C VAL A 55 5.95 16.65 -1.55
N LYS A 56 6.91 17.37 -2.16
CA LYS A 56 6.63 18.61 -2.87
C LYS A 56 5.70 18.36 -4.06
N ASP A 57 5.95 17.31 -4.83
CA ASP A 57 5.14 16.99 -6.02
C ASP A 57 3.67 16.75 -5.63
N LEU A 58 3.38 16.08 -4.50
CA LEU A 58 2.00 15.97 -3.99
C LEU A 58 1.33 17.33 -3.79
N SER A 59 2.05 18.32 -3.25
CA SER A 59 1.51 19.66 -3.02
C SER A 59 1.36 20.46 -4.32
N ASP A 60 2.27 20.27 -5.28
CA ASP A 60 2.21 20.91 -6.59
C ASP A 60 1.03 20.38 -7.40
N GLU A 61 0.76 19.08 -7.36
CA GLU A 61 -0.39 18.45 -8.02
C GLU A 61 -1.73 18.98 -7.46
N VAL A 62 -1.80 19.23 -6.15
CA VAL A 62 -2.97 19.88 -5.51
C VAL A 62 -3.11 21.33 -5.98
N LEU A 63 -2.02 22.09 -5.97
CA LEU A 63 -2.04 23.50 -6.39
C LEU A 63 -2.46 23.62 -7.86
N PHE A 64 -1.90 22.78 -8.73
CA PHE A 64 -2.21 22.74 -10.16
C PHE A 64 -3.72 22.56 -10.39
N ARG A 65 -4.35 21.57 -9.73
CA ARG A 65 -5.78 21.29 -9.87
C ARG A 65 -6.69 22.28 -9.15
N ALA A 66 -6.23 22.89 -8.06
CA ALA A 66 -7.02 23.87 -7.33
C ALA A 66 -7.13 25.21 -8.09
N VAL A 67 -6.16 25.53 -8.94
CA VAL A 67 -6.16 26.74 -9.79
C VAL A 67 -6.86 26.49 -11.13
N ASP A 68 -6.93 25.25 -11.60
CA ASP A 68 -7.62 24.88 -12.84
C ASP A 68 -9.15 24.90 -12.65
N VAL A 69 -9.78 26.03 -13.01
CA VAL A 69 -11.23 26.21 -12.95
C VAL A 69 -11.84 25.86 -14.31
N ASP A 70 -11.76 24.58 -14.70
CA ASP A 70 -12.55 24.05 -15.81
C ASP A 70 -13.95 23.64 -15.30
N PRO A 71 -15.04 24.31 -15.72
CA PRO A 71 -16.41 24.02 -15.26
C PRO A 71 -16.90 22.59 -15.59
N GLY A 72 -16.21 21.86 -16.46
CA GLY A 72 -16.56 20.50 -16.87
C GLY A 72 -15.85 19.38 -16.10
N LEU A 73 -14.97 19.69 -15.14
CA LEU A 73 -14.13 18.71 -14.46
C LEU A 73 -14.27 18.82 -12.93
N ASP A 74 -14.65 17.72 -12.29
CA ASP A 74 -14.62 17.61 -10.83
C ASP A 74 -13.27 17.05 -10.38
N PHE A 75 -12.34 17.95 -10.04
CA PHE A 75 -11.04 17.58 -9.48
C PHE A 75 -11.09 17.23 -7.99
N GLY A 76 -12.23 17.38 -7.32
CA GLY A 76 -12.38 17.13 -5.89
C GLY A 76 -11.82 15.77 -5.44
N PRO A 77 -12.17 14.65 -6.11
CA PRO A 77 -11.62 13.33 -5.77
C PRO A 77 -10.11 13.20 -5.95
N VAL A 78 -9.53 13.89 -6.94
CA VAL A 78 -8.09 13.84 -7.21
C VAL A 78 -7.32 14.68 -6.19
N ILE A 79 -7.84 15.87 -5.85
CA ILE A 79 -7.30 16.72 -4.79
C ILE A 79 -7.35 15.98 -3.43
N ASP A 80 -8.46 15.32 -3.13
CA ASP A 80 -8.60 14.50 -1.91
C ASP A 80 -7.57 13.37 -1.86
N ALA A 81 -7.31 12.71 -3.00
CA ALA A 81 -6.30 11.66 -3.10
C ALA A 81 -4.89 12.17 -2.75
N TYR A 82 -4.44 13.28 -3.36
CA TYR A 82 -3.12 13.84 -3.10
C TYR A 82 -2.99 14.40 -1.67
N THR A 83 -4.00 15.09 -1.18
CA THR A 83 -3.99 15.63 0.20
C THR A 83 -4.01 14.52 1.25
N SER A 84 -4.78 13.45 1.03
CA SER A 84 -4.78 12.26 1.89
C SER A 84 -3.43 11.54 1.86
N ALA A 85 -2.80 11.41 0.68
CA ALA A 85 -1.49 10.82 0.50
C ALA A 85 -0.35 11.64 1.15
N ALA A 86 -0.51 12.96 1.26
CA ALA A 86 0.46 13.83 1.91
C ALA A 86 0.66 13.54 3.40
N VAL A 87 -0.37 13.01 4.08
CA VAL A 87 -0.29 12.68 5.52
C VAL A 87 0.76 11.58 5.79
N PRO A 88 0.65 10.35 5.25
CA PRO A 88 1.68 9.34 5.44
C PRO A 88 3.03 9.75 4.80
N ALA A 89 3.04 10.53 3.73
CA ALA A 89 4.29 11.06 3.16
C ALA A 89 5.03 11.98 4.15
N GLY A 90 4.31 12.83 4.88
CA GLY A 90 4.86 13.65 5.96
C GLY A 90 5.41 12.81 7.12
N ARG A 91 4.72 11.74 7.52
CA ARG A 91 5.23 10.80 8.53
C ARG A 91 6.48 10.06 8.05
N ALA A 92 6.56 9.70 6.77
CA ALA A 92 7.77 9.13 6.19
C ALA A 92 8.93 10.13 6.29
N MET A 93 8.70 11.41 6.01
CA MET A 93 9.72 12.47 6.13
C MET A 93 10.23 12.61 7.56
N GLU A 94 9.33 12.67 8.54
CA GLU A 94 9.66 12.73 9.96
C GLU A 94 10.56 11.55 10.37
N ASN A 95 10.12 10.32 10.12
CA ASN A 95 10.90 9.13 10.47
C ASN A 95 12.25 9.09 9.75
N TYR A 96 12.30 9.46 8.47
CA TYR A 96 13.55 9.46 7.72
C TYR A 96 14.54 10.50 8.26
N THR A 97 14.08 11.70 8.59
CA THR A 97 14.95 12.75 9.14
C THR A 97 15.49 12.40 10.52
N GLU A 98 14.73 11.68 11.34
CA GLU A 98 15.24 11.10 12.58
C GLU A 98 16.35 10.07 12.34
N ALA A 99 16.15 9.12 11.41
CA ALA A 99 17.19 8.17 11.00
C ALA A 99 18.43 8.90 10.43
N TYR A 100 18.19 9.98 9.68
CA TYR A 100 19.24 10.78 9.06
C TYR A 100 20.16 11.45 10.08
N ALA A 101 19.60 11.93 11.20
CA ALA A 101 20.39 12.44 12.32
C ALA A 101 21.31 11.35 12.90
N GLN A 102 20.82 10.12 13.01
CA GLN A 102 21.60 8.99 13.50
C GLN A 102 22.72 8.58 12.52
N PHE A 103 22.50 8.65 11.21
CA PHE A 103 23.58 8.44 10.23
C PHE A 103 24.72 9.45 10.43
N GLY A 104 24.39 10.72 10.73
CA GLY A 104 25.38 11.74 11.05
C GLY A 104 26.17 11.42 12.31
N PHE A 105 25.48 10.98 13.37
CA PHE A 105 26.11 10.53 14.62
C PHE A 105 27.07 9.35 14.38
N LEU A 106 26.59 8.29 13.72
CA LEU A 106 27.37 7.08 13.44
C LEU A 106 28.59 7.39 12.56
N ARG A 107 28.44 8.26 11.55
CA ARG A 107 29.57 8.70 10.72
C ARG A 107 30.60 9.47 11.53
N ARG A 108 30.16 10.40 12.38
CA ARG A 108 31.06 11.24 13.20
C ARG A 108 31.95 10.38 14.11
N PHE A 109 31.38 9.32 14.66
CA PHE A 109 32.06 8.46 15.62
C PHE A 109 32.54 7.13 15.04
N ALA A 110 32.60 6.96 13.71
CA ALA A 110 33.00 5.69 13.11
C ALA A 110 34.44 5.26 13.49
N GLU A 111 35.37 6.23 13.57
CA GLU A 111 36.79 5.98 13.85
C GLU A 111 37.20 6.36 15.29
N ALA A 112 36.24 6.72 16.12
CA ALA A 112 36.52 7.08 17.51
C ALA A 112 36.93 5.83 18.31
N PRO A 113 37.91 5.92 19.23
CA PRO A 113 38.30 4.79 20.06
C PRO A 113 37.11 4.22 20.83
N ASP A 114 37.04 2.90 20.89
CA ASP A 114 35.93 2.22 21.57
C ASP A 114 35.96 2.49 23.07
N SER A 115 34.78 2.78 23.60
CA SER A 115 34.48 2.83 25.03
C SER A 115 33.10 2.23 25.23
N ALA A 116 32.83 1.68 26.42
CA ALA A 116 31.54 1.06 26.71
C ALA A 116 30.36 2.01 26.41
N ASP A 117 30.48 3.28 26.85
CA ASP A 117 29.45 4.29 26.60
C ASP A 117 29.24 4.58 25.11
N LEU A 118 30.33 4.59 24.32
CA LEU A 118 30.24 4.88 22.90
C LEU A 118 29.67 3.69 22.11
N ASP A 119 30.02 2.47 22.51
CA ASP A 119 29.47 1.26 21.91
C ASP A 119 27.97 1.15 22.16
N ASP A 120 27.53 1.40 23.40
CA ASP A 120 26.10 1.46 23.76
C ASP A 120 25.37 2.55 22.96
N ALA A 121 25.98 3.73 22.79
CA ALA A 121 25.40 4.82 22.02
C ALA A 121 25.31 4.49 20.52
N ARG A 122 26.33 3.86 19.92
CA ARG A 122 26.32 3.40 18.52
C ARG A 122 25.25 2.33 18.30
N GLN A 123 25.13 1.38 19.23
CA GLN A 123 24.11 0.33 19.17
C GLN A 123 22.70 0.92 19.28
N SER A 124 22.49 1.87 20.20
CA SER A 124 21.22 2.58 20.34
C SER A 124 20.85 3.36 19.08
N ALA A 125 21.80 4.11 18.50
CA ALA A 125 21.60 4.84 17.26
C ALA A 125 21.26 3.90 16.09
N PHE A 126 21.92 2.74 16.01
CA PHE A 126 21.60 1.72 15.01
C PHE A 126 20.16 1.20 15.15
N HIS A 127 19.71 0.90 16.36
CA HIS A 127 18.32 0.45 16.58
C HIS A 127 17.29 1.51 16.21
N VAL A 128 17.55 2.78 16.54
CA VAL A 128 16.70 3.89 16.09
C VAL A 128 16.65 3.94 14.57
N VAL A 129 17.78 3.80 13.86
CA VAL A 129 17.76 3.75 12.39
C VAL A 129 16.90 2.59 11.90
N GLN A 130 17.05 1.38 12.44
CA GLN A 130 16.26 0.22 12.00
C GLN A 130 14.76 0.50 12.12
N GLU A 131 14.31 0.87 13.32
CA GLU A 131 12.90 1.17 13.59
C GLU A 131 12.36 2.27 12.67
N ARG A 132 13.11 3.37 12.53
CA ARG A 132 12.70 4.48 11.67
C ARG A 132 12.64 4.10 10.20
N MET A 133 13.57 3.29 9.70
CA MET A 133 13.57 2.84 8.31
C MET A 133 12.42 1.86 8.01
N GLU A 134 12.00 1.05 8.98
CA GLU A 134 10.79 0.24 8.89
C GLU A 134 9.54 1.14 8.75
N LEU A 135 9.40 2.11 9.65
CA LEU A 135 8.29 3.06 9.62
C LEU A 135 8.26 3.89 8.34
N VAL A 136 9.41 4.31 7.80
CA VAL A 136 9.47 4.98 6.49
C VAL A 136 8.87 4.09 5.42
N ARG A 137 9.31 2.82 5.32
CA ARG A 137 8.82 1.90 4.28
C ARG A 137 7.32 1.64 4.40
N ASP A 138 6.80 1.54 5.62
CA ASP A 138 5.38 1.35 5.86
C ASP A 138 4.57 2.59 5.48
N ASN A 139 5.04 3.79 5.86
CA ASN A 139 4.39 5.03 5.47
C ASN A 139 4.42 5.25 3.94
N LEU A 140 5.53 4.96 3.25
CA LEU A 140 5.60 5.06 1.77
C LEU A 140 4.66 4.07 1.08
N ARG A 141 4.45 2.89 1.69
CA ARG A 141 3.45 1.95 1.22
C ARG A 141 2.04 2.52 1.41
N GLU A 142 1.73 3.10 2.56
CA GLU A 142 0.43 3.74 2.83
C GLU A 142 0.13 4.85 1.80
N VAL A 143 1.12 5.66 1.43
CA VAL A 143 1.02 6.65 0.33
C VAL A 143 0.61 5.96 -0.98
N SER A 144 1.36 4.95 -1.39
CA SER A 144 1.16 4.25 -2.67
C SER A 144 -0.20 3.57 -2.73
N ASP A 145 -0.61 2.91 -1.64
CA ASP A 145 -1.91 2.23 -1.52
C ASP A 145 -3.07 3.24 -1.54
N ALA A 146 -2.92 4.41 -0.91
CA ALA A 146 -3.92 5.47 -0.93
C ALA A 146 -4.15 6.02 -2.35
N LEU A 147 -3.06 6.33 -3.07
CA LEU A 147 -3.12 6.86 -4.44
C LEU A 147 -3.73 5.85 -5.43
N ARG A 148 -3.31 4.58 -5.38
CA ARG A 148 -3.90 3.52 -6.20
C ARG A 148 -5.37 3.30 -5.89
N GLY A 149 -5.70 3.25 -4.60
CA GLY A 149 -7.07 3.11 -4.15
C GLY A 149 -7.97 4.25 -4.63
N ALA A 150 -7.43 5.47 -4.74
CA ALA A 150 -8.14 6.59 -5.35
C ALA A 150 -8.27 6.44 -6.87
N ALA A 151 -7.18 6.07 -7.56
CA ALA A 151 -7.19 5.81 -9.00
C ALA A 151 -8.25 4.77 -9.39
N ASP A 152 -8.37 3.68 -8.64
CA ASP A 152 -9.40 2.63 -8.85
C ASP A 152 -10.83 3.15 -8.74
N ARG A 153 -11.06 4.17 -7.90
CA ARG A 153 -12.38 4.78 -7.70
C ARG A 153 -12.74 5.76 -8.82
N LEU A 154 -11.77 6.36 -9.50
CA LEU A 154 -12.00 7.31 -10.59
C LEU A 154 -12.61 6.66 -11.83
N ASP A 155 -12.31 5.38 -12.08
CA ASP A 155 -12.87 4.62 -13.21
C ASP A 155 -14.34 4.18 -12.95
N GLY A 156 -14.96 4.65 -11.86
CA GLY A 156 -16.34 4.34 -11.51
C GLY A 156 -16.59 2.86 -11.16
N THR A 157 -15.55 2.03 -11.09
CA THR A 157 -15.65 0.61 -10.78
C THR A 157 -15.81 0.43 -9.26
N PRO A 158 -16.98 -0.01 -8.76
CA PRO A 158 -17.17 -0.18 -7.33
C PRO A 158 -16.20 -1.23 -6.78
N PRO A 159 -15.68 -1.10 -5.55
CA PRO A 159 -14.71 -2.04 -4.96
C PRO A 159 -15.16 -3.52 -4.99
N ARG A 160 -16.47 -3.75 -4.99
CA ARG A 160 -17.08 -5.08 -5.09
C ARG A 160 -16.81 -5.77 -6.43
N VAL A 161 -16.68 -5.02 -7.52
CA VAL A 161 -16.40 -5.54 -8.87
C VAL A 161 -14.93 -5.95 -8.99
N LEU A 162 -14.00 -5.16 -8.46
CA LEU A 162 -12.57 -5.54 -8.38
C LEU A 162 -12.37 -6.78 -7.51
N ALA A 163 -13.05 -6.87 -6.37
CA ALA A 163 -13.02 -8.05 -5.50
C ALA A 163 -13.71 -9.29 -6.10
N ALA A 164 -14.57 -9.11 -7.11
CA ALA A 164 -15.17 -10.21 -7.87
C ALA A 164 -14.25 -10.66 -9.02
N LEU A 165 -13.58 -9.71 -9.69
CA LEU A 165 -12.59 -9.99 -10.74
C LEU A 165 -11.35 -10.70 -10.21
N SER A 166 -10.86 -10.33 -9.02
CA SER A 166 -9.76 -11.04 -8.37
C SER A 166 -10.14 -12.48 -7.97
N ARG A 167 -11.43 -12.73 -7.70
CA ARG A 167 -11.97 -14.09 -7.44
C ARG A 167 -12.20 -14.89 -8.73
N SER A 168 -12.53 -14.23 -9.85
CA SER A 168 -12.69 -14.89 -11.16
C SER A 168 -11.37 -15.18 -11.87
N ALA A 169 -10.26 -14.59 -11.42
CA ALA A 169 -8.90 -14.91 -11.86
C ALA A 169 -8.36 -16.25 -11.32
N ARG A 170 -9.20 -17.12 -10.73
CA ARG A 170 -8.90 -18.54 -10.65
C ARG A 170 -9.30 -19.19 -11.97
N PRO A 171 -8.37 -19.74 -12.77
CA PRO A 171 -8.73 -20.41 -14.01
C PRO A 171 -9.65 -21.58 -13.68
N THR A 172 -10.93 -21.47 -14.03
CA THR A 172 -11.92 -22.57 -13.98
C THR A 172 -11.74 -23.51 -15.17
N ASN A 173 -10.49 -23.70 -15.60
CA ASN A 173 -10.11 -24.66 -16.64
C ASN A 173 -9.28 -25.77 -15.99
N SER A 174 -9.84 -26.43 -14.96
CA SER A 174 -9.43 -27.80 -14.67
C SER A 174 -10.27 -28.72 -15.55
N ILE A 175 -9.61 -29.30 -16.54
CA ILE A 175 -10.15 -30.20 -17.57
C ILE A 175 -10.53 -31.58 -16.97
N TYR A 176 -10.42 -31.75 -15.65
CA TYR A 176 -10.81 -32.97 -14.93
C TYR A 176 -12.17 -32.78 -14.26
N ARG A 177 -13.25 -32.81 -15.04
CA ARG A 177 -14.60 -33.09 -14.52
C ARG A 177 -14.79 -34.60 -14.48
N LEU A 178 -14.66 -35.20 -13.29
CA LEU A 178 -15.10 -36.57 -13.05
C LEU A 178 -16.65 -36.63 -13.09
N PRO A 179 -17.28 -37.64 -13.70
CA PRO A 179 -18.73 -37.75 -13.75
C PRO A 179 -19.33 -37.95 -12.35
N VAL A 180 -20.42 -37.25 -12.07
CA VAL A 180 -21.23 -37.43 -10.86
C VAL A 180 -22.03 -38.73 -11.00
N GLU A 181 -21.80 -39.66 -10.07
CA GLU A 181 -22.56 -40.91 -9.97
C GLU A 181 -23.95 -40.64 -9.36
N PRO A 182 -25.04 -41.21 -9.92
CA PRO A 182 -26.39 -41.01 -9.39
C PRO A 182 -26.60 -41.78 -8.07
N PRO A 183 -27.39 -41.23 -7.12
CA PRO A 183 -27.59 -41.87 -5.81
C PRO A 183 -28.47 -43.13 -5.90
N ALA A 184 -28.05 -44.18 -5.17
CA ALA A 184 -28.76 -45.45 -5.08
C ALA A 184 -30.11 -45.33 -4.32
N PRO A 185 -31.16 -46.08 -4.73
CA PRO A 185 -32.47 -46.05 -4.07
C PRO A 185 -32.42 -46.76 -2.71
N GLY A 186 -32.86 -46.06 -1.66
CA GLY A 186 -32.99 -46.58 -0.29
C GLY A 186 -34.20 -47.51 -0.11
N PRO A 187 -34.20 -48.37 0.94
CA PRO A 187 -35.16 -49.45 1.09
C PRO A 187 -36.57 -48.99 1.48
N VAL A 188 -37.55 -49.61 0.80
CA VAL A 188 -39.00 -49.51 1.00
C VAL A 188 -39.38 -49.95 2.42
N ARG A 189 -40.01 -49.06 3.20
CA ARG A 189 -40.62 -49.43 4.49
C ARG A 189 -42.02 -49.98 4.28
N LEU A 190 -42.20 -51.24 4.67
CA LEU A 190 -43.47 -51.97 4.70
C LEU A 190 -44.43 -51.38 5.73
N ALA A 191 -45.71 -51.37 5.35
CA ALA A 191 -46.85 -50.89 6.11
C ALA A 191 -47.01 -51.60 7.46
N TYR A 192 -47.38 -50.82 8.49
CA TYR A 192 -47.91 -51.36 9.74
C TYR A 192 -49.22 -50.64 10.08
N THR A 193 -50.31 -51.39 10.05
CA THR A 193 -51.66 -51.00 10.48
C THR A 193 -51.90 -51.49 11.91
N PRO A 194 -52.33 -50.61 12.85
CA PRO A 194 -53.01 -51.05 14.06
C PRO A 194 -54.52 -50.78 13.99
N ALA A 195 -55.28 -51.76 14.46
CA ALA A 195 -56.73 -51.90 14.44
C ALA A 195 -57.49 -50.95 15.42
N PRO A 196 -58.82 -50.77 15.26
CA PRO A 196 -59.60 -49.78 15.99
C PRO A 196 -60.10 -50.29 17.35
N ARG A 197 -60.26 -49.40 18.34
CA ARG A 197 -61.06 -49.64 19.54
C ARG A 197 -61.99 -48.46 19.81
N HIS A 198 -63.27 -48.80 19.95
CA HIS A 198 -64.42 -47.95 20.23
C HIS A 198 -64.51 -47.45 21.68
N GLY A 199 -65.23 -46.34 21.84
CA GLY A 199 -65.81 -45.80 23.07
C GLY A 199 -65.82 -44.27 22.98
N ARG A 200 -66.94 -43.57 22.88
CA ARG A 200 -68.30 -43.80 23.42
C ARG A 200 -69.32 -43.02 22.59
#